data_AF-A0A519KJ18-F1
#
_entry.id   AF-A0A519KJ18-F1
#
_cell.length_a   1.000
_cell.length_b   1.000
_cell.length_c   1.000
_cell.angle_alpha   90.00
_cell.angle_beta   90.00
_cell.angle_gamma   90.00
#
_symmetry.space_group_name_H-M   'P 1'
#
loop_
_entity.id
_entity.type
_entity.pdbx_description
1 polymer ?
#
loop_
_entity_poly.entity_id
_entity_poly.type
_entity_poly.pdbx_seq_one_letter_code
_entity_poly.pdbx_strand_id
1 'polypeptide(L)'
;LEILRADDSPKEKEFFTQLFYELLELFTRPFNAEFFDFSDESFFQEIADLGQRYAKMSDIKGMNANRGSRHFIYVNRTFFGLYNMMHDLKSKHIVINNYQKFIR
;
A
#
# COMPACT_ATOMS: atom_id res chain seq x y z
N LEU A 1 -13.05 2.97 -9.73
CA LEU A 1 -12.81 2.79 -8.28
C LEU A 1 -13.68 1.62 -7.83
N GLU A 2 -13.16 0.39 -7.91
CA GLU A 2 -13.94 -0.85 -7.70
C GLU A 2 -13.52 -1.56 -6.40
N ILE A 3 -13.41 -0.76 -5.36
CA ILE A 3 -12.94 -1.20 -4.03
C ILE A 3 -14.12 -1.73 -3.26
N LEU A 4 -15.12 -0.86 -3.16
CA LEU A 4 -16.46 -1.16 -2.72
C LEU A 4 -17.26 -1.55 -3.95
N ARG A 5 -17.96 -2.66 -3.87
CA ARG A 5 -18.84 -3.15 -4.92
C ARG A 5 -20.28 -2.87 -4.54
N ALA A 6 -21.15 -2.84 -5.54
CA ALA A 6 -22.58 -2.61 -5.34
C ALA A 6 -23.24 -3.74 -4.53
N ASP A 7 -22.73 -4.97 -4.67
CA ASP A 7 -23.20 -6.19 -4.02
C ASP A 7 -22.64 -6.42 -2.61
N ASP A 8 -21.82 -5.50 -2.10
CA ASP A 8 -21.28 -5.60 -0.74
C ASP A 8 -22.36 -5.40 0.33
N SER A 9 -22.36 -6.27 1.32
CA SER A 9 -23.08 -6.05 2.58
C SER A 9 -22.52 -4.84 3.34
N PRO A 10 -23.30 -4.23 4.27
CA PRO A 10 -22.80 -3.12 5.08
C PRO A 10 -21.49 -3.43 5.83
N LYS A 11 -21.37 -4.67 6.34
CA LYS A 11 -20.16 -5.14 7.05
C LYS A 11 -18.95 -5.24 6.13
N GLU A 12 -19.15 -5.69 4.89
CA GLU A 12 -18.08 -5.72 3.89
C GLU A 12 -17.65 -4.31 3.50
N LYS A 13 -18.60 -3.38 3.31
CA LYS A 13 -18.27 -1.99 2.97
C LYS A 13 -17.40 -1.33 4.04
N GLU A 14 -17.79 -1.46 5.30
CA GLU A 14 -17.01 -0.95 6.44
C GLU A 14 -15.62 -1.57 6.48
N PHE A 15 -15.54 -2.90 6.37
CA PHE A 15 -14.29 -3.64 6.39
C PHE A 15 -13.33 -3.22 5.26
N PHE A 16 -13.80 -3.21 4.01
CA PHE A 16 -12.96 -2.87 2.86
C PHE A 16 -12.58 -1.40 2.84
N THR A 17 -13.43 -0.50 3.34
CA THR A 17 -13.10 0.93 3.49
C THR A 17 -11.92 1.09 4.45
N GLN A 18 -12.01 0.48 5.64
CA GLN A 18 -10.97 0.59 6.65
C GLN A 18 -9.65 -0.02 6.16
N LEU A 19 -9.70 -1.21 5.56
CA LEU A 19 -8.53 -1.86 4.99
C LEU A 19 -7.84 -0.97 3.94
N PHE A 20 -8.62 -0.36 3.05
CA PHE A 20 -8.07 0.48 2.01
C PHE A 20 -7.47 1.77 2.56
N TYR A 21 -8.07 2.34 3.59
CA TYR A 21 -7.51 3.49 4.28
C TYR A 21 -6.15 3.15 4.88
N GLU A 22 -6.05 2.06 5.67
CA GLU A 22 -4.79 1.61 6.28
C GLU A 22 -3.71 1.32 5.22
N LEU A 23 -4.10 0.70 4.10
CA LEU A 23 -3.18 0.38 3.02
C LEU A 23 -2.67 1.64 2.32
N LEU A 24 -3.56 2.58 1.99
CA LEU A 24 -3.17 3.85 1.37
C LEU A 24 -2.29 4.67 2.30
N GLU A 25 -2.65 4.79 3.57
CA GLU A 25 -1.86 5.52 4.58
C GLU A 25 -0.42 4.99 4.63
N LEU A 26 -0.25 3.67 4.73
CA LEU A 26 1.06 3.06 4.79
C LEU A 26 1.85 3.20 3.49
N PHE A 27 1.24 2.86 2.34
CA PHE A 27 1.94 2.90 1.04
C PHE A 27 2.28 4.30 0.56
N THR A 28 1.51 5.32 0.98
CA THR A 28 1.74 6.71 0.62
C THR A 28 2.64 7.46 1.59
N ARG A 29 2.99 6.85 2.74
CA ARG A 29 3.91 7.43 3.73
C ARG A 29 5.19 8.00 3.11
N PRO A 30 5.87 7.32 2.15
CA PRO A 30 7.04 7.91 1.50
C PRO A 30 6.73 9.21 0.75
N PHE A 31 5.56 9.34 0.12
CA PHE A 31 5.18 10.53 -0.63
C PHE A 31 4.88 11.75 0.23
N ASN A 32 4.61 11.54 1.52
CA ASN A 32 4.27 12.59 2.49
C ASN A 32 5.50 13.15 3.22
N ALA A 33 6.71 12.75 2.83
CA ALA A 33 7.96 13.21 3.42
C ALA A 33 8.86 13.88 2.37
N GLU A 34 9.70 14.83 2.80
CA GLU A 34 10.73 15.40 1.94
C GLU A 34 11.84 14.37 1.64
N PHE A 35 12.23 13.63 2.69
CA PHE A 35 13.19 12.54 2.65
C PHE A 35 12.58 11.27 3.23
N PHE A 36 12.94 10.11 2.68
CA PHE A 36 12.50 8.82 3.22
C PHE A 36 13.65 7.83 3.34
N ASP A 37 13.62 7.05 4.43
CA ASP A 37 14.54 5.94 4.71
C ASP A 37 13.87 4.62 4.34
N PHE A 38 14.21 4.09 3.16
CA PHE A 38 13.74 2.77 2.73
C PHE A 38 14.54 1.63 3.37
N SER A 39 15.61 1.89 4.12
CA SER A 39 16.34 0.86 4.87
C SER A 39 15.68 0.52 6.22
N ASP A 40 14.71 1.34 6.66
CA ASP A 40 13.99 1.13 7.91
C ASP A 40 13.15 -0.16 7.86
N GLU A 41 13.55 -1.17 8.64
CA GLU A 41 12.88 -2.47 8.72
C GLU A 41 11.46 -2.35 9.29
N SER A 42 11.20 -1.36 10.15
CA SER A 42 9.88 -1.21 10.78
C SER A 42 8.80 -0.89 9.74
N PHE A 43 9.13 -0.07 8.73
CA PHE A 43 8.23 0.22 7.62
C PHE A 43 7.81 -1.03 6.84
N PHE A 44 8.75 -1.94 6.56
CA PHE A 44 8.45 -3.19 5.86
C PHE A 44 7.72 -4.20 6.74
N GLN A 45 8.01 -4.22 8.04
CA GLN A 45 7.27 -5.02 9.01
C GLN A 45 5.80 -4.60 9.07
N GLU A 46 5.51 -3.30 9.10
CA GLU A 46 4.14 -2.79 9.05
C GLU A 46 3.40 -3.22 7.77
N ILE A 47 4.09 -3.19 6.61
CA ILE A 47 3.52 -3.65 5.33
C ILE A 47 3.20 -5.14 5.40
N ALA A 48 4.13 -5.95 5.92
CA ALA A 48 3.96 -7.38 6.07
C ALA A 48 2.80 -7.71 7.02
N ASP A 49 2.70 -7.02 8.15
CA ASP A 49 1.66 -7.23 9.15
C ASP A 49 0.27 -6.89 8.60
N LEU A 50 0.14 -5.77 7.88
CA LEU A 50 -1.10 -5.41 7.19
C LEU A 50 -1.50 -6.49 6.17
N GLY A 51 -0.55 -6.98 5.36
CA GLY A 51 -0.78 -8.05 4.38
C GLY A 51 -1.22 -9.36 5.03
N GLN A 52 -0.58 -9.76 6.13
CA GLN A 52 -0.94 -10.97 6.87
C GLN A 52 -2.32 -10.86 7.54
N ARG A 53 -2.63 -9.70 8.16
CA ARG A 53 -3.97 -9.45 8.73
C ARG A 53 -5.04 -9.60 7.67
N TYR A 54 -4.82 -9.03 6.48
CA TYR A 54 -5.75 -9.14 5.37
C TYR A 54 -5.96 -10.58 4.91
N ALA A 55 -4.88 -11.32 4.63
CA ALA A 55 -4.96 -12.71 4.19
C ALA A 55 -5.79 -13.56 5.18
N LYS A 56 -5.47 -13.49 6.47
CA LYS A 56 -6.19 -14.21 7.54
C LYS A 56 -7.67 -13.83 7.60
N MET A 57 -8.01 -12.54 7.51
CA MET A 57 -9.41 -12.11 7.60
C MET A 57 -10.23 -12.48 6.36
N SER A 58 -9.61 -12.47 5.17
CA SER A 58 -10.28 -12.90 3.94
C SER A 58 -10.65 -14.38 3.97
N ASP A 59 -9.74 -15.23 4.48
CA ASP A 59 -9.96 -16.67 4.61
C ASP A 59 -11.07 -17.00 5.63
N ILE A 60 -11.10 -16.30 6.77
CA ILE A 60 -12.08 -16.56 7.84
C ILE A 60 -13.49 -16.12 7.44
N LYS A 61 -13.61 -15.04 6.66
CA LYS A 61 -14.92 -14.42 6.36
C LYS A 61 -15.49 -14.76 4.99
N GLY A 62 -14.78 -15.56 4.18
CA GLY A 62 -15.24 -15.92 2.82
C GLY A 62 -15.47 -14.71 1.91
N MET A 63 -14.78 -13.60 2.18
CA MET A 63 -15.00 -12.34 1.48
C MET A 63 -14.36 -12.38 0.09
N ASN A 64 -15.07 -11.87 -0.92
CA ASN A 64 -14.53 -11.80 -2.28
C ASN A 64 -13.35 -10.82 -2.34
N ALA A 65 -12.12 -11.33 -2.39
CA ALA A 65 -10.89 -10.55 -2.43
C ALA A 65 -10.57 -9.95 -3.82
N ASN A 66 -11.33 -10.31 -4.88
CA ASN A 66 -11.14 -9.77 -6.22
C ASN A 66 -11.74 -8.37 -6.33
N ARG A 67 -10.98 -7.39 -5.84
CA ARG A 67 -11.35 -5.97 -5.73
C ARG A 67 -10.20 -5.07 -6.16
N GLY A 68 -10.54 -3.82 -6.45
CA GLY A 68 -9.59 -2.79 -6.88
C GLY A 68 -9.46 -2.70 -8.38
N SER A 69 -9.18 -1.50 -8.89
CA SER A 69 -8.96 -1.32 -10.33
C SER A 69 -7.66 -1.99 -10.74
N ARG A 70 -7.59 -2.50 -11.98
CA ARG A 70 -6.35 -3.05 -12.54
C ARG A 70 -5.20 -2.07 -12.39
N HIS A 71 -5.44 -0.78 -12.65
CA HIS A 71 -4.44 0.28 -12.51
C HIS A 71 -3.90 0.39 -11.08
N PHE A 72 -4.77 0.32 -10.06
CA PHE A 72 -4.36 0.37 -8.66
C PHE A 72 -3.47 -0.81 -8.29
N ILE A 73 -3.87 -2.02 -8.71
CA ILE A 73 -3.08 -3.24 -8.48
C ILE A 73 -1.68 -3.12 -9.12
N TYR A 74 -1.60 -2.61 -10.36
CA TYR A 74 -0.32 -2.41 -11.03
C TYR A 74 0.56 -1.40 -10.30
N VAL A 75 0.02 -0.22 -9.95
CA VAL A 75 0.76 0.84 -9.27
C VAL A 75 1.31 0.34 -7.93
N ASN A 76 0.49 -0.33 -7.12
CA ASN A 76 0.95 -0.85 -5.83
C ASN A 76 1.99 -1.95 -5.96
N ARG A 77 1.85 -2.87 -6.93
CA ARG A 77 2.87 -3.91 -7.17
C ARG A 77 4.19 -3.31 -7.62
N THR A 78 4.14 -2.29 -8.47
CA THR A 78 5.34 -1.55 -8.91
C THR A 78 6.02 -0.88 -7.72
N PHE A 79 5.27 -0.13 -6.90
CA PHE A 79 5.85 0.53 -5.73
C PHE A 79 6.36 -0.47 -4.70
N PHE A 80 5.66 -1.57 -4.45
CA PHE A 80 6.14 -2.62 -3.56
C PHE A 80 7.50 -3.17 -4.03
N GLY A 81 7.64 -3.51 -5.31
CA GLY A 81 8.92 -3.98 -5.87
C GLY A 81 10.02 -2.92 -5.76
N LEU A 82 9.70 -1.67 -6.09
CA LEU A 82 10.64 -0.54 -5.99
C LEU A 82 11.09 -0.29 -4.54
N TYR A 83 10.17 -0.33 -3.58
CA TYR A 83 10.49 -0.14 -2.15
C TYR A 83 11.40 -1.26 -1.65
N ASN A 84 11.11 -2.53 -1.99
CA ASN A 84 11.99 -3.65 -1.64
C ASN A 84 13.39 -3.49 -2.25
N MET A 85 13.48 -3.09 -3.52
CA MET A 85 14.77 -2.83 -4.15
C MET A 85 15.55 -1.71 -3.42
N MET A 86 14.88 -0.62 -3.04
CA MET A 86 15.51 0.46 -2.27
C MET A 86 15.92 0.02 -0.86
N HIS A 87 15.17 -0.90 -0.24
CA HIS A 87 15.51 -1.51 1.04
C HIS A 87 16.76 -2.37 0.96
N ASP A 88 16.86 -3.22 -0.06
CA ASP A 88 18.03 -4.06 -0.30
C ASP A 88 19.29 -3.22 -0.53
N LEU A 89 19.14 -2.09 -1.23
CA LEU A 89 20.20 -1.10 -1.43
C LEU A 89 20.51 -0.24 -0.18
N LYS A 90 19.76 -0.42 0.91
CA LYS A 90 19.88 0.35 2.15
C LYS A 90 19.79 1.87 1.91
N SER A 91 18.80 2.27 1.12
CA SER A 91 18.59 3.65 0.70
C SER A 91 18.00 4.52 1.81
N LYS A 92 18.85 5.27 2.53
CA LYS A 92 18.44 6.00 3.76
C LYS A 92 17.87 7.40 3.58
N HIS A 93 18.27 8.11 2.53
CA HIS A 93 18.03 9.54 2.43
C HIS A 93 17.52 9.91 1.03
N ILE A 94 16.45 9.25 0.61
CA ILE A 94 15.86 9.46 -0.71
C ILE A 94 15.03 10.73 -0.71
N VAL A 95 15.40 11.69 -1.56
CA VAL A 95 14.60 12.88 -1.84
C VAL A 95 13.40 12.48 -2.68
N ILE A 96 12.21 12.49 -2.08
CA ILE A 96 11.00 11.93 -2.67
C ILE A 96 10.55 12.74 -3.88
N ASN A 97 10.55 14.06 -3.74
CA ASN A 97 10.13 14.99 -4.79
C ASN A 97 11.30 15.45 -5.68
N ASN A 98 12.36 14.65 -5.82
CA ASN A 98 13.54 15.02 -6.62
C ASN A 98 13.19 15.31 -8.09
N TYR A 99 12.09 14.74 -8.60
CA TYR A 99 11.60 14.99 -9.95
C TYR A 99 11.25 16.47 -10.20
N GLN A 100 10.90 17.25 -9.16
CA GLN A 100 10.53 18.66 -9.29
C GLN A 100 11.65 19.51 -9.90
N LYS A 101 12.92 19.12 -9.71
CA LYS A 101 14.08 19.78 -10.33
C LYS A 101 14.09 19.71 -11.86
N PHE A 102 13.31 18.79 -12.43
CA PHE A 102 13.25 18.52 -13.87
C PHE A 102 11.96 19.01 -14.51
N ILE A 103 10.98 19.48 -13.72
CA ILE A 103 9.78 20.12 -14.23
C ILE A 103 10.08 21.60 -14.44
N ARG A 104 9.99 22.07 -15.68
CA ARG A 104 10.07 23.49 -16.07
C ARG A 104 8.67 24.09 -16.16
#